data_AF-A0A0R3PFR5-F1
#
_entry.id   AF-A0A0R3PFR5-F1
#
_cell.length_a   1.000
_cell.length_b   1.000
_cell.length_c   1.000
_cell.angle_alpha   90.00
_cell.angle_beta   90.00
_cell.angle_gamma   90.00
#
_symmetry.space_group_name_H-M   'P 1'
#
loop_
_entity.id
_entity.type
_entity.pdbx_description
1 polymer ?
#
loop_
_entity_poly.entity_id
_entity_poly.type
_entity_poly.pdbx_seq_one_letter_code
_entity_poly.pdbx_strand_id
1 'polypeptide(L)'
;MDVGQCDDSPHGFTISVAVVRKMVVYVMHSNVDTIRMAAEEFADALRERQNRGQCDDDVLIFVSVDDHVVWTSLGSVTKRYLTDSAVNAVTTRAELHIQSGDYMEGILYMVESYTTLLKGESLDLSTGFKWRVPLWLAITTGSGLVIFLLAMTVFLIYRCVVYCRGGRRAEYTMGTRV
;
A
#
# COMPACT_ATOMS: atom_id res chain seq x y z
N MET A 1 -33.81 17.99 24.42
CA MET A 1 -32.72 17.41 23.61
C MET A 1 -32.24 18.54 22.75
N ASP A 2 -31.12 19.16 23.11
CA ASP A 2 -30.53 20.20 22.28
C ASP A 2 -30.25 19.59 20.92
N VAL A 3 -30.90 20.14 19.89
CA VAL A 3 -30.48 19.92 18.50
C VAL A 3 -29.22 20.78 18.35
N GLY A 4 -28.15 20.34 19.01
CA GLY A 4 -26.85 20.98 18.99
C GLY A 4 -26.38 20.97 17.54
N GLN A 5 -26.40 22.13 16.92
CA GLN A 5 -25.88 22.32 15.59
C GLN A 5 -24.38 22.01 15.67
N CYS A 6 -23.98 20.86 15.15
CA CYS A 6 -22.57 20.50 15.01
C CYS A 6 -21.94 21.53 14.08
N ASP A 7 -21.30 22.53 14.68
CA ASP A 7 -20.50 23.52 13.99
C ASP A 7 -19.23 22.86 13.46
N ASP A 8 -18.69 23.34 12.35
CA ASP A 8 -17.43 22.88 11.75
C ASP A 8 -16.21 23.31 12.60
N SER A 9 -16.43 23.65 13.87
CA SER A 9 -15.41 23.84 14.89
C SER A 9 -14.48 22.61 14.90
N PRO A 10 -13.16 22.78 15.09
CA PRO A 10 -12.17 21.73 14.87
C PRO A 10 -12.24 20.65 15.97
N HIS A 11 -13.24 19.78 15.84
CA HIS A 11 -13.35 18.52 16.51
C HIS A 11 -12.58 17.52 15.64
N GLY A 12 -11.55 16.89 16.19
CA GLY A 12 -10.76 15.92 15.46
C GLY A 12 -11.61 14.71 15.08
N PHE A 13 -11.37 14.12 13.91
CA PHE A 13 -12.11 12.94 13.47
C PHE A 13 -11.69 11.67 14.23
N THR A 14 -12.63 10.75 14.39
CA THR A 14 -12.37 9.45 15.02
C THR A 14 -12.45 8.31 14.01
N ILE A 15 -11.35 7.60 13.79
CA ILE A 15 -11.35 6.39 12.95
C ILE A 15 -11.29 5.16 13.87
N SER A 16 -12.28 4.28 13.75
CA SER A 16 -12.32 3.00 14.44
C SER A 16 -12.18 1.85 13.44
N VAL A 17 -11.51 0.77 13.85
CA VAL A 17 -11.40 -0.45 13.05
C VAL A 17 -11.99 -1.60 13.84
N ALA A 18 -12.96 -2.30 13.25
CA ALA A 18 -13.58 -3.49 13.79
C ALA A 18 -13.19 -4.70 12.93
N VAL A 19 -12.47 -5.64 13.53
CA VAL A 19 -12.04 -6.87 12.85
C VAL A 19 -12.78 -8.05 13.48
N VAL A 20 -13.48 -8.81 12.64
CA VAL A 20 -14.15 -10.04 13.03
C VAL A 20 -13.63 -11.19 12.20
N ARG A 21 -13.70 -12.40 12.77
CA ARG A 21 -13.29 -13.60 12.04
C ARG A 21 -14.25 -13.92 10.90
N LYS A 22 -15.55 -13.97 11.17
CA LYS A 22 -16.59 -14.33 10.20
C LYS A 22 -17.92 -13.73 10.60
N MET A 23 -18.71 -13.28 9.63
CA MET A 23 -20.09 -12.85 9.86
C MET A 23 -21.05 -14.03 9.88
N VAL A 24 -22.05 -13.97 10.76
CA VAL A 24 -23.15 -14.94 10.77
C VAL A 24 -24.28 -14.36 9.93
N VAL A 25 -24.38 -14.82 8.68
CA VAL A 25 -25.46 -14.41 7.77
C VAL A 25 -26.46 -15.56 7.66
N TYR A 26 -27.68 -15.37 8.16
CA TYR A 26 -28.76 -16.36 8.11
C TYR A 26 -29.43 -16.36 6.72
N VAL A 27 -28.72 -16.83 5.69
CA VAL A 27 -29.30 -17.02 4.35
C VAL A 27 -28.95 -18.40 3.81
N MET A 28 -29.94 -19.08 3.25
CA MET A 28 -29.79 -20.43 2.65
C MET A 28 -28.76 -20.47 1.50
N HIS A 29 -28.47 -19.31 0.88
CA HIS A 29 -27.42 -19.14 -0.13
C HIS A 29 -26.71 -17.82 0.11
N SER A 30 -25.48 -17.87 0.62
CA SER A 30 -24.61 -16.70 0.75
C SER A 30 -24.02 -16.35 -0.62
N ASN A 31 -24.54 -15.30 -1.27
CA ASN A 31 -23.91 -14.67 -2.42
C ASN A 31 -23.00 -13.51 -1.96
N VAL A 32 -22.03 -13.11 -2.77
CA VAL A 32 -21.13 -11.98 -2.49
C VAL A 32 -21.92 -10.71 -2.15
N ASP A 33 -23.00 -10.44 -2.89
CA ASP A 33 -23.86 -9.26 -2.64
C ASP A 33 -24.54 -9.31 -1.26
N THR A 34 -24.98 -10.50 -0.83
CA THR A 34 -25.60 -10.66 0.51
C THR A 34 -24.58 -10.48 1.63
N ILE A 35 -23.34 -10.89 1.43
CA ILE A 35 -22.26 -10.70 2.39
C ILE A 35 -21.90 -9.21 2.48
N ARG A 36 -21.85 -8.50 1.34
CA ARG A 36 -21.60 -7.05 1.31
C ARG A 36 -22.72 -6.27 2.01
N MET A 37 -23.98 -6.57 1.72
CA MET A 37 -25.12 -5.94 2.41
C MET A 37 -25.10 -6.21 3.92
N ALA A 38 -24.77 -7.45 4.33
CA ALA A 38 -24.64 -7.77 5.75
C ALA A 38 -23.48 -7.01 6.41
N ALA A 39 -22.36 -6.82 5.71
CA ALA A 39 -21.23 -6.04 6.19
C ALA A 39 -21.59 -4.55 6.35
N GLU A 40 -22.33 -4.00 5.39
CA GLU A 40 -22.86 -2.63 5.45
C GLU A 40 -23.76 -2.44 6.67
N GLU A 41 -24.82 -3.25 6.80
CA GLU A 41 -25.77 -3.17 7.91
C GLU A 41 -25.08 -3.36 9.27
N PHE A 42 -24.14 -4.32 9.36
CA PHE A 42 -23.38 -4.55 10.59
C PHE A 42 -22.46 -3.38 10.93
N ALA A 43 -21.75 -2.82 9.94
CA ALA A 43 -20.86 -1.69 10.16
C ALA A 43 -21.63 -0.44 10.60
N ASP A 44 -22.76 -0.13 9.95
CA ASP A 44 -23.59 1.02 10.29
C ASP A 44 -24.16 0.87 11.71
N ALA A 45 -24.76 -0.29 12.01
CA ALA A 45 -25.31 -0.56 13.34
C ALA A 45 -24.22 -0.53 14.42
N LEU A 46 -23.00 -1.02 14.13
CA LEU A 46 -21.90 -0.99 15.08
C LEU A 46 -21.40 0.43 15.32
N ARG A 47 -21.27 1.25 14.27
CA ARG A 47 -20.84 2.65 14.38
C ARG A 47 -21.82 3.45 15.23
N GLU A 48 -23.11 3.37 14.89
CA GLU A 48 -24.19 4.05 15.64
C GLU A 48 -24.25 3.61 17.10
N ARG A 49 -24.07 2.30 17.36
CA ARG A 49 -24.10 1.77 18.73
C ARG A 49 -22.89 2.20 19.56
N GLN A 50 -21.70 2.25 18.96
CA GLN A 50 -20.49 2.67 19.66
C GLN A 50 -20.45 4.18 19.87
N ASN A 51 -21.09 4.95 18.97
CA ASN A 51 -21.23 6.40 19.02
C ASN A 51 -19.93 7.08 19.46
N ARG A 52 -18.83 6.75 18.77
CA ARG A 52 -17.48 7.20 19.15
C ARG A 52 -17.20 8.62 18.67
N GLY A 53 -17.91 9.08 17.64
CA GLY A 53 -17.93 10.47 17.24
C GLY A 53 -18.68 11.34 18.26
N GLN A 54 -18.24 12.59 18.42
CA GLN A 54 -18.95 13.59 19.21
C GLN A 54 -20.08 14.24 18.39
N CYS A 55 -19.93 14.26 17.06
CA CYS A 55 -20.82 14.95 16.13
C CYS A 55 -21.01 14.15 14.83
N ASP A 56 -21.04 12.82 14.91
CA ASP A 56 -21.08 11.97 13.71
C ASP A 56 -19.84 12.25 12.80
N ASP A 57 -18.73 12.59 13.47
CA ASP A 57 -17.39 12.85 12.95
C ASP A 57 -16.51 11.60 13.01
N ASP A 58 -17.14 10.43 13.09
CA ASP A 58 -16.47 9.14 13.11
C ASP A 58 -16.55 8.38 11.78
N VAL A 59 -15.59 7.48 11.63
CA VAL A 59 -15.47 6.52 10.53
C VAL A 59 -15.24 5.16 11.15
N LEU A 60 -16.00 4.15 10.71
CA LEU A 60 -15.78 2.77 11.10
C LEU A 60 -15.35 1.96 9.88
N ILE A 61 -14.15 1.39 9.95
CA ILE A 61 -13.67 0.38 9.01
C ILE A 61 -14.00 -0.99 9.59
N PHE A 62 -14.86 -1.74 8.90
CA PHE A 62 -15.24 -3.09 9.28
C PHE A 62 -14.55 -4.11 8.36
N VAL A 63 -13.96 -5.15 8.94
CA VAL A 63 -13.26 -6.22 8.22
C VAL A 63 -13.73 -7.58 8.72
N SER A 64 -14.21 -8.42 7.80
CA SER A 64 -14.46 -9.85 8.05
C SER A 64 -13.40 -10.69 7.34
N VAL A 65 -12.59 -11.41 8.13
CA VAL A 65 -11.41 -12.14 7.64
C VAL A 65 -11.81 -13.33 6.77
N ASP A 66 -12.60 -14.27 7.30
CA ASP A 66 -12.96 -15.50 6.58
C ASP A 66 -13.90 -15.23 5.38
N ASP A 67 -14.61 -14.09 5.38
CA ASP A 67 -15.48 -13.68 4.27
C ASP A 67 -14.74 -12.79 3.24
N HIS A 68 -13.50 -12.37 3.53
CA HIS A 68 -12.70 -11.45 2.71
C HIS A 68 -13.44 -10.14 2.33
N VAL A 69 -14.25 -9.60 3.24
CA VAL A 69 -15.03 -8.38 3.02
C VAL A 69 -14.54 -7.26 3.91
N VAL A 70 -14.49 -6.06 3.32
CA VAL A 70 -14.27 -4.80 4.02
C VAL A 70 -15.39 -3.82 3.70
N TRP A 71 -15.81 -3.06 4.69
CA TRP A 71 -16.79 -1.99 4.53
C TRP A 71 -16.39 -0.77 5.35
N THR A 72 -16.79 0.40 4.89
CA THR A 72 -16.55 1.66 5.60
C THR A 72 -17.89 2.33 5.88
N SER A 73 -18.23 2.47 7.16
CA SER A 73 -19.36 3.28 7.60
C SER A 73 -18.88 4.70 7.95
N LEU A 74 -19.61 5.70 7.48
CA LEU A 74 -19.28 7.12 7.68
C LEU A 74 -20.39 7.79 8.49
N GLY A 75 -20.01 8.65 9.43
CA GLY A 75 -20.91 9.65 9.97
C GLY A 75 -21.22 10.77 8.97
N SER A 76 -22.29 11.51 9.23
CA SER A 76 -22.80 12.59 8.39
C SER A 76 -21.83 13.76 8.24
N VAL A 77 -20.96 14.02 9.24
CA VAL A 77 -19.91 15.05 9.13
C VAL A 77 -18.74 14.54 8.32
N THR A 78 -18.27 13.31 8.58
CA THR A 78 -17.14 12.72 7.83
C THR A 78 -17.47 12.53 6.34
N LYS A 79 -18.74 12.27 5.99
CA LYS A 79 -19.21 12.16 4.59
C LYS A 79 -19.02 13.45 3.77
N ARG A 80 -18.85 14.61 4.40
CA ARG A 80 -18.55 15.88 3.71
C ARG A 80 -17.11 15.92 3.17
N TYR A 81 -16.20 15.19 3.81
CA TYR A 81 -14.77 15.13 3.48
C TYR A 81 -14.42 13.84 2.73
N LEU A 82 -15.05 12.73 3.11
CA LEU A 82 -14.90 11.41 2.52
C LEU A 82 -16.07 11.16 1.57
N THR A 83 -15.94 11.60 0.33
CA THR A 83 -16.96 11.35 -0.70
C THR A 83 -17.07 9.85 -0.99
N ASP A 84 -18.26 9.40 -1.40
CA ASP A 84 -18.50 7.99 -1.76
C ASP A 84 -17.51 7.51 -2.83
N SER A 85 -17.11 8.38 -3.77
CA SER A 85 -16.09 8.09 -4.78
C SER A 85 -14.69 7.89 -4.19
N ALA A 86 -14.30 8.69 -3.20
CA ALA A 86 -13.00 8.58 -2.54
C ALA A 86 -12.94 7.33 -1.67
N VAL A 87 -14.00 7.06 -0.91
CA VAL A 87 -14.13 5.82 -0.12
C VAL A 87 -14.06 4.61 -1.03
N ASN A 88 -14.84 4.56 -2.11
CA ASN A 88 -14.82 3.44 -3.04
C ASN A 88 -13.42 3.20 -3.65
N ALA A 89 -12.69 4.27 -4.01
CA ALA A 89 -11.34 4.16 -4.54
C ALA A 89 -10.34 3.60 -3.52
N VAL A 90 -10.42 4.04 -2.27
CA VAL A 90 -9.59 3.53 -1.16
C VAL A 90 -9.94 2.08 -0.86
N THR A 91 -11.23 1.76 -0.72
CA THR A 91 -11.71 0.41 -0.43
C THR A 91 -11.30 -0.58 -1.52
N THR A 92 -11.46 -0.23 -2.81
CA THR A 92 -11.05 -1.10 -3.93
C THR A 92 -9.56 -1.46 -3.88
N ARG A 93 -8.70 -0.52 -3.45
CA ARG A 93 -7.26 -0.78 -3.30
C ARG A 93 -6.94 -1.61 -2.07
N ALA A 94 -7.61 -1.33 -0.95
CA ALA A 94 -7.47 -2.11 0.26
C ALA A 94 -7.92 -3.57 0.05
N GLU A 95 -8.99 -3.79 -0.73
CA GLU A 95 -9.48 -5.10 -1.11
C GLU A 95 -8.41 -5.96 -1.79
N LEU A 96 -7.48 -5.37 -2.57
CA LEU A 96 -6.37 -6.11 -3.18
C LEU A 96 -5.43 -6.73 -2.13
N HIS A 97 -5.14 -6.00 -1.06
CA HIS A 97 -4.34 -6.49 0.07
C HIS A 97 -5.11 -7.54 0.88
N ILE A 98 -6.40 -7.28 1.15
CA ILE A 98 -7.26 -8.17 1.93
C ILE A 98 -7.50 -9.51 1.22
N GLN A 99 -7.70 -9.50 -0.10
CA GLN A 99 -7.86 -10.72 -0.91
C GLN A 99 -6.57 -11.56 -0.99
N SER A 100 -5.41 -10.92 -0.88
CA SER A 100 -4.11 -11.62 -0.81
C SER A 100 -3.76 -12.11 0.60
N GLY A 101 -4.60 -11.83 1.59
CA GLY A 101 -4.40 -12.20 3.00
C GLY A 101 -3.57 -11.21 3.81
N ASP A 102 -3.15 -10.10 3.20
CA ASP A 102 -2.41 -9.03 3.87
C ASP A 102 -3.37 -7.98 4.48
N TYR A 103 -4.13 -8.42 5.50
CA TYR A 103 -5.12 -7.58 6.17
C TYR A 103 -4.51 -6.35 6.85
N MET A 104 -3.30 -6.50 7.41
CA MET A 104 -2.62 -5.41 8.11
C MET A 104 -2.30 -4.27 7.15
N GLU A 105 -1.67 -4.59 6.01
CA GLU A 105 -1.34 -3.58 5.00
C GLU A 105 -2.61 -2.94 4.41
N GLY A 106 -3.65 -3.74 4.15
CA GLY A 106 -4.94 -3.24 3.69
C GLY A 106 -5.60 -2.25 4.66
N ILE A 107 -5.66 -2.59 5.95
CA ILE A 107 -6.23 -1.72 6.99
C ILE A 107 -5.38 -0.46 7.16
N LEU A 108 -4.05 -0.61 7.24
CA LEU A 108 -3.14 0.52 7.39
C LEU A 108 -3.28 1.50 6.22
N TYR A 109 -3.36 0.97 4.99
CA TYR A 109 -3.60 1.77 3.79
C TYR A 109 -4.91 2.57 3.88
N MET A 110 -6.00 1.96 4.35
CA MET A 110 -7.28 2.67 4.53
C MET A 110 -7.17 3.78 5.57
N VAL A 111 -6.58 3.49 6.73
CA VAL A 111 -6.42 4.46 7.83
C VAL A 111 -5.55 5.63 7.38
N GLU A 112 -4.41 5.38 6.73
CA GLU A 112 -3.54 6.43 6.20
C GLU A 112 -4.25 7.27 5.13
N SER A 113 -4.94 6.62 4.19
CA SER A 113 -5.67 7.29 3.10
C SER A 113 -6.80 8.18 3.63
N TYR A 114 -7.60 7.69 4.58
CA TYR A 114 -8.65 8.48 5.20
C TYR A 114 -8.08 9.62 6.05
N THR A 115 -6.98 9.39 6.75
CA THR A 115 -6.29 10.45 7.51
C THR A 115 -5.83 11.59 6.59
N THR A 116 -5.26 11.26 5.43
CA THR A 116 -4.86 12.25 4.41
C THR A 116 -6.06 13.03 3.89
N LEU A 117 -7.15 12.34 3.53
CA LEU A 117 -8.37 13.01 3.04
C LEU A 117 -9.02 13.91 4.10
N LEU A 118 -9.10 13.45 5.34
CA LEU A 118 -9.69 14.21 6.45
C LEU A 118 -8.86 15.44 6.84
N LYS A 119 -7.56 15.45 6.53
CA LYS A 119 -6.70 16.65 6.62
C LYS A 119 -6.92 17.65 5.48
N GLY A 120 -7.73 17.30 4.47
CA GLY A 120 -7.94 18.11 3.28
C GLY A 120 -6.83 18.00 2.24
N GLU A 121 -5.94 17.01 2.37
CA GLU A 121 -4.90 16.73 1.39
C GLU A 121 -5.47 15.89 0.23
N SER A 122 -4.92 16.06 -0.97
CA SER A 122 -5.33 15.25 -2.12
C SER A 122 -4.70 13.85 -2.05
N LEU A 123 -5.52 12.82 -2.30
CA LEU A 123 -5.05 11.46 -2.47
C LEU A 123 -4.36 11.32 -3.83
N ASP A 124 -3.04 11.16 -3.83
CA ASP A 124 -2.30 10.80 -5.04
C ASP A 124 -2.43 9.30 -5.32
N LEU A 125 -3.58 8.92 -5.87
CA LEU A 125 -3.85 7.56 -6.31
C LEU A 125 -2.94 7.17 -7.50
N SER A 126 -2.32 8.11 -8.21
CA SER A 126 -1.47 7.80 -9.37
C SER A 126 -0.15 7.13 -8.99
N THR A 127 0.30 7.28 -7.74
CA THR A 127 1.47 6.59 -7.20
C THR A 127 1.13 5.16 -6.75
N GLY A 128 0.48 4.41 -7.66
CA GLY A 128 0.31 2.98 -7.52
C GLY A 128 1.69 2.33 -7.35
N PHE A 129 1.87 1.63 -6.24
CA PHE A 129 3.04 0.82 -5.95
C PHE A 129 4.31 1.62 -5.57
N LYS A 130 4.26 2.33 -4.43
CA LYS A 130 5.48 2.52 -3.64
C LYS A 130 5.90 1.13 -3.13
N TRP A 131 6.73 0.41 -3.90
CA TRP A 131 7.53 -0.65 -3.31
C TRP A 131 8.26 0.00 -2.12
N ARG A 132 7.87 -0.32 -0.88
CA ARG A 132 8.78 -0.24 0.25
C ARG A 132 9.85 -1.29 -0.03
N VAL A 133 10.75 -0.97 -0.96
CA VAL A 133 11.93 -1.80 -1.21
C VAL A 133 12.68 -1.77 0.10
N PRO A 134 12.76 -2.89 0.82
CA PRO A 134 13.41 -2.89 2.11
C PRO A 134 14.89 -2.55 1.86
N LEU A 135 15.46 -1.66 2.67
CA LEU A 135 16.78 -1.03 2.40
C LEU A 135 17.87 -2.04 2.03
N TRP A 136 17.81 -3.26 2.57
CA TRP A 136 18.72 -4.34 2.23
C TRP A 136 18.74 -4.69 0.74
N LEU A 137 17.59 -4.72 0.05
CA LEU A 137 17.49 -5.09 -1.36
C LEU A 137 18.19 -4.06 -2.26
N ALA A 138 18.08 -2.77 -1.93
CA ALA A 138 18.77 -1.68 -2.62
C ALA A 138 20.29 -1.73 -2.39
N ILE A 139 20.72 -2.05 -1.17
CA ILE A 139 22.15 -2.21 -0.84
C ILE A 139 22.74 -3.44 -1.57
N THR A 140 22.01 -4.55 -1.63
CA THR A 140 22.48 -5.76 -2.32
C THR A 140 22.59 -5.58 -3.83
N THR A 141 21.64 -4.89 -4.47
CA THR A 141 21.71 -4.64 -5.91
C THR A 141 22.79 -3.61 -6.26
N GLY A 142 22.94 -2.54 -5.46
CA GLY A 142 24.00 -1.56 -5.64
C GLY A 142 25.40 -2.14 -5.50
N SER A 143 25.65 -2.94 -4.46
CA SER A 143 26.96 -3.57 -4.23
C SER A 143 27.33 -4.58 -5.33
N GLY A 144 26.38 -5.40 -5.78
CA GLY A 144 26.61 -6.35 -6.87
C GLY A 144 27.04 -5.68 -8.18
N LEU A 145 26.41 -4.54 -8.51
CA LEU A 145 26.71 -3.79 -9.73
C LEU A 145 28.11 -3.16 -9.69
N VAL A 146 28.54 -2.66 -8.52
CA VAL A 146 29.90 -2.13 -8.32
C VAL A 146 30.95 -3.24 -8.46
N ILE A 147 30.73 -4.41 -7.85
CA ILE A 147 31.65 -5.55 -7.95
C ILE A 147 31.77 -6.02 -9.40
N PHE A 148 30.66 -6.06 -10.14
CA PHE A 148 30.65 -6.44 -11.55
C PHE A 148 31.46 -5.45 -12.42
N LEU A 149 31.31 -4.14 -12.20
CA LEU A 149 32.09 -3.12 -12.89
C LEU A 149 33.60 -3.22 -12.57
N LEU A 150 33.96 -3.48 -11.32
CA LEU A 150 35.36 -3.72 -10.93
C LEU A 150 35.93 -4.98 -11.60
N ALA A 151 35.17 -6.08 -11.63
CA ALA A 151 35.60 -7.29 -12.32
C ALA A 151 35.81 -7.06 -13.84
N MET A 152 34.90 -6.31 -14.47
CA MET A 152 35.01 -5.96 -15.89
C MET A 152 36.23 -5.08 -16.19
N THR A 153 36.52 -4.07 -15.37
CA THR A 153 37.71 -3.22 -15.56
C THR A 153 39.00 -4.01 -15.41
N VAL A 154 39.10 -4.88 -14.40
CA VAL A 154 40.26 -5.78 -14.22
C VAL A 154 40.42 -6.72 -15.42
N PHE A 155 39.32 -7.29 -15.92
CA PHE A 155 39.34 -8.18 -17.09
C PHE A 155 39.82 -7.47 -18.36
N LEU A 156 39.36 -6.24 -18.59
CA LEU A 156 39.81 -5.42 -19.72
C LEU A 156 41.30 -5.08 -19.62
N ILE A 157 41.77 -4.67 -18.43
CA ILE A 157 43.20 -4.41 -18.20
C ILE A 157 44.03 -5.68 -18.45
N TYR A 158 43.58 -6.83 -17.93
CA TYR A 158 44.24 -8.11 -18.14
C TYR A 158 44.36 -8.44 -19.64
N ARG A 159 43.27 -8.30 -20.40
CA ARG A 159 43.27 -8.53 -21.86
C ARG A 159 44.20 -7.56 -22.58
N CYS A 160 44.19 -6.27 -22.23
CA CYS A 160 45.11 -5.28 -22.77
C CYS A 160 46.58 -5.64 -22.49
N VAL A 161 46.91 -6.06 -21.27
CA VAL A 161 48.28 -6.46 -20.91
C VAL A 161 48.72 -7.70 -21.69
N VAL A 162 47.88 -8.72 -21.80
CA VAL A 162 48.21 -9.94 -22.57
C VAL A 162 48.38 -9.63 -24.07
N TYR A 163 47.50 -8.80 -24.63
CA TYR A 163 47.58 -8.40 -26.04
C TYR A 163 48.83 -7.55 -26.33
N CYS A 164 49.14 -6.56 -25.48
CA CYS A 164 50.34 -5.73 -25.59
C CYS A 164 51.65 -6.51 -25.36
N ARG A 165 51.61 -7.61 -24.59
CA ARG A 165 52.78 -8.49 -24.39
C ARG A 165 53.01 -9.44 -25.57
N GLY A 166 51.96 -9.76 -26.34
CA GLY A 166 52.05 -10.58 -27.56
C GLY A 166 52.78 -9.89 -28.71
N GLY A 167 52.65 -8.57 -28.84
CA GLY A 167 53.29 -7.79 -29.92
C GLY A 167 54.82 -7.72 -29.85
N ARG A 168 55.43 -7.79 -28.64
CA ARG A 168 56.89 -7.64 -28.48
C ARG A 168 57.71 -8.88 -28.88
N ARG A 169 57.08 -10.01 -29.19
CA ARG A 169 57.82 -11.21 -29.66
C ARG A 169 58.14 -11.17 -31.16
N ALA A 170 57.57 -10.23 -31.92
CA ALA A 170 57.75 -10.16 -33.38
C ALA A 170 58.97 -9.34 -33.84
N GLU A 171 59.68 -8.63 -32.95
CA GLU A 171 60.78 -7.73 -33.34
C GLU A 171 62.19 -8.36 -33.33
N TYR A 172 62.35 -9.63 -32.97
CA TYR A 172 63.69 -10.25 -32.81
C TYR A 172 64.13 -11.15 -33.97
N THR A 173 63.49 -11.09 -35.13
CA THR A 173 63.88 -11.89 -36.31
C THR A 173 63.96 -11.06 -37.59
N MET A 174 64.90 -10.13 -37.66
CA MET A 174 65.46 -9.73 -38.95
C MET A 174 66.97 -9.92 -38.90
N GLY A 175 67.39 -11.13 -39.28
CA GLY A 175 68.79 -11.45 -39.55
C GLY A 175 69.26 -10.65 -40.76
N THR A 176 70.33 -9.89 -40.56
CA THR A 176 71.16 -9.29 -41.59
C THR A 176 71.70 -10.38 -42.51
N ARG A 177 71.32 -10.36 -43.79
CA ARG A 177 72.05 -11.04 -44.85
C ARG A 177 73.03 -10.06 -45.47
N VAL A 178 74.31 -10.42 -45.36
CA VAL A 178 75.44 -9.92 -46.16
C VAL A 178 75.37 -10.56 -47.54
#